data_AF-A0A8T5A192-F1
#
_entry.id   AF-A0A8T5A192-F1
#
_cell.length_a   1.000
_cell.length_b   1.000
_cell.length_c   1.000
_cell.angle_alpha   90.00
_cell.angle_beta   90.00
_cell.angle_gamma   90.00
#
_symmetry.space_group_name_H-M   'P 1'
#
loop_
_entity.id
_entity.type
_entity.pdbx_description
1 polymer ?
#
loop_
_entity_poly.entity_id
_entity_poly.type
_entity_poly.pdbx_seq_one_letter_code
_entity_poly.pdbx_strand_id
1 'polypeptide(L)'
;MWNGKDHVSSALYERSLFIPETVHNKRSAAYVFYVIGQHGAIDFSPFAIDDIAEPEKHPLSGSYKLLSGMMPIITKYQGTNRMVGFADDGSYGYRHTASLWREIRARVRGFSCELGDYRLQISFTRELAERVRAFWPGFPYESKVPAAGLIIAVENDKYIVAGTSFLLKFLPKDNFSSNVEILWVDKGSFRDGVWIPGRRLNGDETGHGSWVYFDDKPRVRIIKVHSHPST
;
A
#
# COMPACT_ATOMS: atom_id res chain seq x y z
N MET A 1 33.34 -41.65 -0.21
CA MET A 1 32.44 -41.11 -1.24
C MET A 1 31.48 -40.17 -0.53
N TRP A 2 31.67 -38.87 -0.72
CA TRP A 2 31.03 -37.80 0.06
C TRP A 2 29.66 -37.47 -0.54
N ASN A 3 28.67 -37.27 0.32
CA ASN A 3 27.25 -37.09 0.03
C ASN A 3 26.84 -35.73 0.59
N GLY A 4 25.99 -34.97 -0.09
CA GLY A 4 25.24 -33.88 0.54
C GLY A 4 25.26 -32.54 -0.18
N LYS A 5 24.08 -32.19 -0.69
CA LYS A 5 23.44 -30.86 -0.72
C LYS A 5 24.29 -29.72 -0.15
N ASP A 6 24.56 -28.71 -0.98
CA ASP A 6 24.32 -27.30 -0.68
C ASP A 6 24.51 -26.46 -1.96
N HIS A 7 24.00 -25.23 -1.95
CA HIS A 7 24.03 -24.18 -2.98
C HIS A 7 22.72 -23.93 -3.73
N VAL A 8 21.68 -23.53 -2.98
CA VAL A 8 20.58 -22.72 -3.50
C VAL A 8 20.92 -21.23 -3.30
N SER A 9 21.10 -20.52 -4.41
CA SER A 9 20.78 -19.09 -4.65
C SER A 9 21.13 -18.05 -3.56
N SER A 10 22.33 -17.47 -3.65
CA SER A 10 22.70 -16.22 -2.95
C SER A 10 22.88 -15.00 -3.89
N ALA A 11 22.69 -15.14 -5.21
CA ALA A 11 23.10 -14.13 -6.19
C ALA A 11 22.13 -12.93 -6.41
N LEU A 12 20.98 -12.88 -5.73
CA LEU A 12 20.00 -11.79 -5.87
C LEU A 12 20.04 -10.74 -4.75
N TYR A 13 20.86 -10.94 -3.71
CA TYR A 13 20.89 -10.05 -2.53
C TYR A 13 21.84 -8.84 -2.67
N GLU A 14 22.54 -8.68 -3.80
CA GLU A 14 23.66 -7.72 -3.92
C GLU A 14 23.47 -6.60 -4.97
N ARG A 15 22.27 -6.39 -5.51
CA ARG A 15 22.05 -5.28 -6.47
C ARG A 15 21.07 -4.25 -5.92
N SER A 16 21.62 -3.20 -5.31
CA SER A 16 20.86 -1.98 -5.02
C SER A 16 20.24 -1.46 -6.30
N LEU A 17 18.91 -1.30 -6.31
CA LEU A 17 18.20 -0.73 -7.45
C LEU A 17 18.35 0.80 -7.42
N PHE A 18 18.91 1.34 -8.50
CA PHE A 18 19.15 2.77 -8.71
C PHE A 18 18.46 3.19 -10.01
N ILE A 19 17.53 4.14 -9.94
CA ILE A 19 16.71 4.61 -11.09
C ILE A 19 17.00 6.11 -11.30
N PRO A 20 18.13 6.45 -11.95
CA PRO A 20 18.60 7.83 -12.07
C PRO A 20 17.70 8.70 -12.95
N GLU A 21 16.86 8.08 -13.77
CA GLU A 21 15.95 8.78 -14.65
C GLU A 21 14.65 7.98 -14.83
N THR A 22 13.53 8.69 -14.75
CA THR A 22 12.22 8.17 -15.13
C THR A 22 11.32 9.33 -15.57
N VAL A 23 10.24 9.02 -16.27
CA VAL A 23 9.24 10.02 -16.67
C VAL A 23 8.60 10.68 -15.43
N HIS A 24 8.26 11.96 -15.47
CA HIS A 24 7.61 12.64 -14.32
C HIS A 24 6.08 12.52 -14.30
N ASN A 25 5.49 11.55 -14.99
CA ASN A 25 4.04 11.47 -15.12
C ASN A 25 3.35 10.82 -13.90
N LYS A 26 2.01 10.70 -13.97
CA LYS A 26 1.18 10.11 -12.91
C LYS A 26 1.51 8.66 -12.57
N ARG A 27 2.10 7.87 -13.48
CA ARG A 27 2.56 6.51 -13.17
C ARG A 27 3.76 6.54 -12.24
N SER A 28 4.68 7.47 -12.41
CA SER A 28 5.84 7.59 -11.53
C SER A 28 5.46 7.99 -10.10
N ALA A 29 4.38 8.75 -9.92
CA ALA A 29 3.79 9.00 -8.61
C ALA A 29 3.30 7.71 -7.91
N ALA A 30 2.89 6.70 -8.66
CA ALA A 30 2.55 5.38 -8.13
C ALA A 30 3.80 4.49 -7.95
N TYR A 31 4.67 4.46 -8.95
CA TYR A 31 5.77 3.48 -9.03
C TYR A 31 6.85 3.71 -7.99
N VAL A 32 7.00 4.94 -7.48
CA VAL A 32 7.93 5.24 -6.38
C VAL A 32 7.65 4.39 -5.14
N PHE A 33 6.38 4.10 -4.82
CA PHE A 33 6.01 3.21 -3.70
C PHE A 33 6.47 1.77 -3.95
N TYR A 34 6.30 1.30 -5.19
CA TYR A 34 6.67 -0.05 -5.60
C TYR A 34 8.17 -0.27 -5.53
N VAL A 35 8.98 0.60 -6.15
CA VAL A 35 10.43 0.40 -6.23
C VAL A 35 11.10 0.52 -4.86
N ILE A 36 10.65 1.46 -4.02
CA ILE A 36 11.16 1.61 -2.65
C ILE A 36 10.71 0.42 -1.78
N GLY A 37 9.42 0.07 -1.81
CA GLY A 37 8.85 -0.93 -0.90
C GLY A 37 9.17 -2.38 -1.28
N GLN A 38 9.22 -2.70 -2.57
CA GLN A 38 9.38 -4.08 -3.07
C GLN A 38 10.84 -4.42 -3.38
N HIS A 39 11.57 -3.46 -3.96
CA HIS A 39 12.93 -3.69 -4.45
C HIS A 39 14.00 -3.01 -3.59
N GLY A 40 13.60 -2.28 -2.55
CA GLY A 40 14.52 -1.54 -1.70
C GLY A 40 15.37 -0.56 -2.52
N ALA A 41 14.78 0.10 -3.51
CA ALA A 41 15.49 1.08 -4.32
C ALA A 41 16.11 2.18 -3.45
N ILE A 42 17.36 2.54 -3.75
CA ILE A 42 18.07 3.63 -3.07
C ILE A 42 17.84 4.97 -3.78
N ASP A 43 17.28 4.94 -4.99
CA ASP A 43 16.98 6.13 -5.79
C ASP A 43 15.80 5.88 -6.74
N PHE A 44 15.08 6.96 -7.01
CA PHE A 44 14.06 7.07 -8.04
C PHE A 44 13.97 8.54 -8.43
N SER A 45 14.41 8.90 -9.63
CA SER A 45 14.62 10.30 -10.02
C SER A 45 13.82 10.67 -11.29
N PRO A 46 12.62 11.30 -11.15
CA PRO A 46 11.86 11.84 -12.24
C PRO A 46 12.61 12.96 -12.99
N PHE A 47 12.66 12.86 -14.31
CA PHE A 47 13.31 13.83 -15.19
C PHE A 47 12.42 15.04 -15.49
N ALA A 48 13.05 16.18 -15.81
CA ALA A 48 12.37 17.41 -16.23
C ALA A 48 11.25 17.86 -15.28
N ILE A 49 11.51 17.83 -13.97
CA ILE A 49 10.53 18.27 -12.96
C ILE A 49 10.30 19.78 -12.98
N ASP A 50 11.24 20.53 -13.55
CA ASP A 50 11.17 21.97 -13.83
C ASP A 50 10.12 22.33 -14.90
N ASP A 51 9.74 21.39 -15.77
CA ASP A 51 8.68 21.58 -16.77
C ASP A 51 7.26 21.42 -16.18
N ILE A 52 7.13 21.03 -14.91
CA ILE A 52 5.82 20.82 -14.27
C ILE A 52 5.20 22.18 -13.95
N ALA A 53 4.16 22.57 -14.69
CA ALA A 53 3.51 23.88 -14.56
C ALA A 53 2.91 24.15 -13.15
N GLU A 54 2.37 23.14 -12.48
CA GLU A 54 1.79 23.26 -11.13
C GLU A 54 2.35 22.18 -10.19
N PRO A 55 3.62 22.31 -9.72
CA PRO A 55 4.30 21.26 -8.95
C PRO A 55 3.53 20.88 -7.68
N GLU A 56 2.94 21.85 -6.97
CA GLU A 56 2.19 21.60 -5.73
C GLU A 56 0.93 20.76 -5.93
N LYS A 57 0.35 20.78 -7.13
CA LYS A 57 -0.81 19.97 -7.50
C LYS A 57 -0.42 18.66 -8.18
N HIS A 58 0.86 18.50 -8.51
CA HIS A 58 1.35 17.31 -9.20
C HIS A 58 1.37 16.10 -8.24
N PRO A 59 0.86 14.91 -8.64
CA PRO A 59 0.82 13.74 -7.76
C PRO A 59 2.18 13.25 -7.25
N LEU A 60 3.27 13.52 -7.99
CA LEU A 60 4.63 13.23 -7.52
C LEU A 60 4.92 13.94 -6.20
N SER A 61 4.59 15.23 -6.09
CA SER A 61 4.86 16.04 -4.90
C SER A 61 4.19 15.46 -3.66
N GLY A 62 2.93 14.99 -3.79
CA GLY A 62 2.24 14.30 -2.70
C GLY A 62 2.91 12.99 -2.29
N SER A 63 3.36 12.21 -3.27
CA SER A 63 4.01 10.91 -3.03
C SER A 63 5.38 11.08 -2.37
N TYR A 64 6.18 12.04 -2.86
CA TYR A 64 7.50 12.37 -2.31
C TYR A 64 7.41 12.98 -0.93
N LYS A 65 6.47 13.91 -0.69
CA LYS A 65 6.24 14.47 0.63
C LYS A 65 5.87 13.40 1.65
N LEU A 66 5.05 12.42 1.25
CA LEU A 66 4.67 11.32 2.13
C LEU A 66 5.87 10.40 2.45
N LEU A 67 6.59 9.96 1.41
CA LEU A 67 7.69 9.02 1.54
C LEU A 67 8.91 9.64 2.23
N SER A 68 9.23 10.92 1.96
CA SER A 68 10.30 11.65 2.65
C SER A 68 10.06 11.74 4.16
N GLY A 69 8.84 12.08 4.58
CA GLY A 69 8.46 12.07 5.99
C GLY A 69 8.64 10.69 6.64
N MET A 70 8.43 9.62 5.88
CA MET A 70 8.57 8.22 6.32
C MET A 70 9.99 7.67 6.17
N MET A 71 10.96 8.41 5.62
CA MET A 71 12.23 7.84 5.19
C MET A 71 12.97 7.07 6.30
N PRO A 72 13.10 7.58 7.55
CA PRO A 72 13.78 6.83 8.61
C PRO A 72 13.11 5.51 8.99
N ILE A 73 11.77 5.41 8.87
CA ILE A 73 11.07 4.15 9.13
C ILE A 73 11.17 3.20 7.92
N ILE A 74 11.16 3.73 6.69
CA ILE A 74 11.35 2.93 5.48
C ILE A 74 12.73 2.28 5.48
N THR A 75 13.80 3.04 5.71
CA THR A 75 15.17 2.53 5.70
C THR A 75 15.44 1.52 6.81
N LYS A 76 14.77 1.67 7.97
CA LYS A 76 14.83 0.68 9.05
C LYS A 76 14.34 -0.72 8.63
N TYR A 77 13.35 -0.80 7.75
CA TYR A 77 12.76 -2.07 7.29
C TYR A 77 13.14 -2.45 5.85
N GLN A 78 13.91 -1.61 5.16
CA GLN A 78 14.44 -1.88 3.83
C GLN A 78 15.31 -3.15 3.84
N GLY A 79 15.14 -4.00 2.83
CA GLY A 79 15.83 -5.29 2.73
C GLY A 79 15.34 -6.37 3.69
N THR A 80 14.37 -6.09 4.56
CA THR A 80 13.75 -7.11 5.43
C THR A 80 12.53 -7.74 4.74
N ASN A 81 12.03 -8.86 5.28
CA ASN A 81 10.76 -9.45 4.89
C ASN A 81 9.53 -8.78 5.55
N ARG A 82 9.70 -7.59 6.13
CA ARG A 82 8.67 -6.85 6.87
C ARG A 82 8.05 -5.72 6.06
N MET A 83 8.42 -5.57 4.78
CA MET A 83 7.93 -4.53 3.89
C MET A 83 7.49 -5.12 2.55
N VAL A 84 6.40 -4.60 1.99
CA VAL A 84 5.94 -4.89 0.62
C VAL A 84 5.59 -3.59 -0.08
N GLY A 85 5.99 -3.46 -1.34
CA GLY A 85 5.63 -2.36 -2.22
C GLY A 85 4.82 -2.86 -3.40
N PHE A 86 3.91 -2.04 -3.94
CA PHE A 86 3.12 -2.39 -5.12
C PHE A 86 2.69 -1.15 -5.90
N ALA A 87 2.45 -1.33 -7.20
CA ALA A 87 1.79 -0.37 -8.06
C ALA A 87 1.01 -1.12 -9.16
N ASP A 88 -0.20 -0.66 -9.48
CA ASP A 88 -1.03 -1.21 -10.55
C ASP A 88 -0.43 -0.84 -11.91
N ASP A 89 0.35 -1.76 -12.46
CA ASP A 89 0.96 -1.66 -13.79
C ASP A 89 0.10 -2.30 -14.89
N GLY A 90 -1.08 -2.82 -14.53
CA GLY A 90 -1.98 -3.54 -15.43
C GLY A 90 -1.69 -5.04 -15.56
N SER A 91 -0.63 -5.57 -14.93
CA SER A 91 -0.33 -7.01 -14.94
C SER A 91 -1.22 -7.82 -13.98
N TYR A 92 -1.80 -7.16 -12.98
CA TYR A 92 -2.65 -7.80 -11.97
C TYR A 92 -3.99 -8.27 -12.56
N GLY A 93 -4.38 -9.50 -12.24
CA GLY A 93 -5.66 -10.06 -12.67
C GLY A 93 -6.85 -9.54 -11.87
N TYR A 94 -8.05 -9.62 -12.45
CA TYR A 94 -9.31 -9.37 -11.76
C TYR A 94 -9.69 -10.53 -10.81
N ARG A 95 -9.13 -10.51 -9.60
CA ARG A 95 -9.20 -11.62 -8.63
C ARG A 95 -10.06 -11.36 -7.40
N HIS A 96 -10.45 -10.10 -7.15
CA HIS A 96 -11.21 -9.75 -5.95
C HIS A 96 -12.52 -9.05 -6.30
N THR A 97 -13.46 -9.12 -5.37
CA THR A 97 -14.66 -8.27 -5.35
C THR A 97 -14.50 -7.29 -4.20
N ALA A 98 -14.47 -5.99 -4.52
CA ALA A 98 -14.38 -4.91 -3.54
C ALA A 98 -15.72 -4.19 -3.40
N SER A 99 -15.96 -3.62 -2.22
CA SER A 99 -17.20 -2.97 -1.84
C SER A 99 -16.92 -2.00 -0.69
N LEU A 100 -17.39 -0.75 -0.81
CA LEU A 100 -17.40 0.22 0.30
C LEU A 100 -18.73 0.19 1.06
N TRP A 101 -19.80 -0.26 0.41
CA TRP A 101 -21.16 -0.38 0.97
C TRP A 101 -21.89 -1.54 0.28
N ARG A 102 -22.77 -2.19 1.03
CA ARG A 102 -23.29 -3.55 0.76
C ARG A 102 -23.81 -3.77 -0.67
N GLU A 103 -24.42 -2.74 -1.25
CA GLU A 103 -25.08 -2.75 -2.55
C GLU A 103 -24.13 -2.46 -3.72
N ILE A 104 -23.02 -1.76 -3.53
CA ILE A 104 -22.10 -1.41 -4.63
C ILE A 104 -20.83 -2.22 -4.51
N ARG A 105 -20.65 -3.07 -5.53
CA ARG A 105 -19.52 -3.98 -5.65
C ARG A 105 -18.93 -3.86 -7.04
N ALA A 106 -17.62 -4.03 -7.11
CA ALA A 106 -16.88 -4.14 -8.37
C ALA A 106 -15.99 -5.36 -8.32
N ARG A 107 -15.90 -6.07 -9.44
CA ARG A 107 -14.76 -6.94 -9.69
C ARG A 107 -13.55 -6.05 -9.98
N VAL A 108 -12.47 -6.26 -9.26
CA VAL A 108 -11.30 -5.37 -9.26
C VAL A 108 -10.01 -6.16 -9.48
N ARG A 109 -9.00 -5.48 -10.02
CA ARG A 109 -7.62 -5.95 -9.99
C ARG A 109 -7.08 -5.94 -8.55
N GLY A 110 -6.06 -6.74 -8.32
CA GLY A 110 -5.39 -6.78 -7.03
C GLY A 110 -4.66 -8.10 -6.81
N PHE A 111 -4.17 -8.27 -5.59
CA PHE A 111 -3.44 -9.46 -5.16
C PHE A 111 -3.53 -9.64 -3.66
N SER A 112 -3.11 -10.81 -3.20
CA SER A 112 -2.89 -11.07 -1.79
C SER A 112 -1.44 -11.45 -1.53
N CYS A 113 -0.92 -11.07 -0.36
CA CYS A 113 0.40 -11.47 0.12
C CYS A 113 0.35 -11.74 1.63
N GLU A 114 1.38 -12.39 2.17
CA GLU A 114 1.54 -12.55 3.62
C GLU A 114 2.53 -11.51 4.14
N LEU A 115 2.20 -10.90 5.28
CA LEU A 115 3.07 -9.95 5.95
C LEU A 115 2.72 -9.88 7.44
N GLY A 116 3.70 -10.03 8.32
CA GLY A 116 3.42 -10.21 9.75
C GLY A 116 2.65 -11.52 9.97
N ASP A 117 1.63 -11.50 10.83
CA ASP A 117 0.81 -12.67 11.16
C ASP A 117 -0.43 -12.84 10.27
N TYR A 118 -0.60 -11.96 9.28
CA TYR A 118 -1.82 -11.89 8.48
C TYR A 118 -1.55 -12.07 6.99
N ARG A 119 -2.59 -12.50 6.28
CA ARG A 119 -2.68 -12.35 4.83
C ARG A 119 -3.34 -11.02 4.52
N LEU A 120 -2.69 -10.22 3.71
CA LEU A 120 -3.18 -8.93 3.24
C LEU A 120 -3.82 -9.16 1.88
N GLN A 121 -5.07 -8.72 1.71
CA GLN A 121 -5.71 -8.63 0.40
C GLN A 121 -5.74 -7.16 -0.03
N ILE A 122 -5.08 -6.86 -1.14
CA ILE A 122 -4.97 -5.53 -1.72
C ILE A 122 -5.84 -5.49 -2.97
N SER A 123 -6.88 -4.65 -2.95
CA SER A 123 -7.81 -4.47 -4.05
C SER A 123 -7.64 -3.07 -4.65
N PHE A 124 -7.37 -2.96 -5.95
CA PHE A 124 -7.24 -1.67 -6.62
C PHE A 124 -8.63 -1.08 -6.91
N THR A 125 -8.87 0.17 -6.51
CA THR A 125 -10.24 0.66 -6.35
C THR A 125 -10.78 1.43 -7.54
N ARG A 126 -10.12 1.42 -8.70
CA ARG A 126 -10.56 2.19 -9.87
C ARG A 126 -11.98 1.83 -10.28
N GLU A 127 -12.24 0.56 -10.57
CA GLU A 127 -13.56 0.10 -11.01
C GLU A 127 -14.62 0.28 -9.92
N LEU A 128 -14.22 0.17 -8.65
CA LEU A 128 -15.11 0.43 -7.52
C LEU A 128 -15.49 1.91 -7.45
N ALA A 129 -14.51 2.81 -7.51
CA ALA A 129 -14.73 4.25 -7.41
C ALA A 129 -15.55 4.79 -8.60
N GLU A 130 -15.36 4.25 -9.80
CA GLU A 130 -16.19 4.56 -10.97
C GLU A 130 -17.66 4.17 -10.74
N ARG A 131 -17.93 2.99 -10.18
CA ARG A 131 -19.30 2.57 -9.82
C ARG A 131 -19.91 3.40 -8.71
N VAL A 132 -19.11 3.71 -7.69
CA VAL A 132 -19.52 4.58 -6.60
C VAL A 132 -19.90 5.96 -7.11
N ARG A 133 -19.09 6.56 -8.01
CA ARG A 133 -19.39 7.86 -8.62
C ARG A 133 -20.66 7.85 -9.47
N ALA A 134 -20.97 6.74 -10.13
CA ALA A 134 -22.22 6.61 -10.89
C ALA A 134 -23.45 6.69 -9.97
N PHE A 135 -23.33 6.25 -8.71
CA PHE A 135 -24.38 6.35 -7.71
C PHE A 135 -24.35 7.68 -6.93
N TRP A 136 -23.16 8.14 -6.55
CA TRP A 136 -22.92 9.38 -5.83
C TRP A 136 -21.91 10.26 -6.60
N PRO A 137 -22.39 11.18 -7.46
CA PRO A 137 -21.51 12.01 -8.30
C PRO A 137 -20.49 12.87 -7.55
N GLY A 138 -20.75 13.19 -6.27
CA GLY A 138 -19.84 13.94 -5.41
C GLY A 138 -18.75 13.11 -4.73
N PHE A 139 -18.65 11.81 -5.00
CA PHE A 139 -17.61 10.98 -4.41
C PHE A 139 -16.22 11.42 -4.89
N PRO A 140 -15.27 11.69 -3.98
CA PRO A 140 -13.96 12.23 -4.31
C PRO A 140 -13.09 11.16 -4.99
N TYR A 141 -13.14 11.13 -6.33
CA TYR A 141 -12.29 10.28 -7.16
C TYR A 141 -12.07 10.91 -8.54
N GLU A 142 -10.96 11.62 -8.65
CA GLU A 142 -10.49 12.32 -9.84
C GLU A 142 -9.22 11.69 -10.42
N SER A 143 -8.51 10.88 -9.61
CA SER A 143 -7.14 10.49 -9.91
C SER A 143 -7.00 9.54 -11.10
N LYS A 144 -6.04 9.88 -11.95
CA LYS A 144 -5.46 9.02 -12.99
C LYS A 144 -4.16 8.36 -12.50
N VAL A 145 -3.83 8.44 -11.20
CA VAL A 145 -2.69 7.76 -10.60
C VAL A 145 -3.07 6.30 -10.37
N PRO A 146 -2.28 5.33 -10.88
CA PRO A 146 -2.52 3.93 -10.59
C PRO A 146 -2.52 3.63 -9.09
N ALA A 147 -3.25 2.60 -8.67
CA ALA A 147 -3.21 2.16 -7.28
C ALA A 147 -1.78 1.79 -6.88
N ALA A 148 -1.32 2.24 -5.72
CA ALA A 148 0.03 1.93 -5.27
C ALA A 148 0.13 2.06 -3.76
N GLY A 149 1.09 1.37 -3.18
CA GLY A 149 1.36 1.48 -1.76
C GLY A 149 2.62 0.79 -1.29
N LEU A 150 2.98 1.12 -0.06
CA LEU A 150 4.07 0.56 0.72
C LEU A 150 3.48 0.18 2.08
N ILE A 151 3.63 -1.07 2.46
CA ILE A 151 3.12 -1.61 3.73
C ILE A 151 4.29 -2.17 4.53
N ILE A 152 4.41 -1.72 5.78
CA ILE A 152 5.44 -2.17 6.73
C ILE A 152 4.75 -2.84 7.92
N ALA A 153 5.11 -4.08 8.24
CA ALA A 153 4.74 -4.72 9.50
C ALA A 153 5.75 -4.32 10.59
N VAL A 154 5.37 -3.36 11.43
CA VAL A 154 6.23 -2.86 12.52
C VAL A 154 6.20 -3.77 13.76
N GLU A 155 5.07 -4.44 13.98
CA GLU A 155 4.89 -5.60 14.88
C GLU A 155 4.14 -6.67 14.07
N ASN A 156 3.94 -7.86 14.62
CA ASN A 156 3.29 -8.94 13.87
C ASN A 156 1.84 -8.64 13.47
N ASP A 157 1.18 -7.78 14.23
CA ASP A 157 -0.22 -7.38 14.12
C ASP A 157 -0.41 -5.86 13.98
N LYS A 158 0.70 -5.12 13.78
CA LYS A 158 0.69 -3.66 13.64
C LYS A 158 1.44 -3.24 12.38
N TYR A 159 0.77 -2.42 11.58
CA TYR A 159 1.20 -2.06 10.24
C TYR A 159 1.24 -0.53 10.07
N ILE A 160 2.24 -0.05 9.34
CA ILE A 160 2.22 1.27 8.72
C ILE A 160 1.90 1.06 7.24
N VAL A 161 0.85 1.71 6.75
CA VAL A 161 0.40 1.57 5.36
C VAL A 161 0.35 2.94 4.73
N ALA A 162 1.10 3.12 3.64
CA ALA A 162 1.13 4.34 2.84
C ALA A 162 0.76 4.05 1.39
N GLY A 163 0.04 4.96 0.75
CA GLY A 163 -0.26 4.87 -0.69
C GLY A 163 -1.60 5.47 -1.08
N THR A 164 -2.12 5.06 -2.24
CA THR A 164 -3.28 5.65 -2.91
C THR A 164 -4.07 4.62 -3.73
N SER A 165 -5.38 4.83 -3.84
CA SER A 165 -6.31 4.13 -4.74
C SER A 165 -6.43 2.62 -4.55
N PHE A 166 -6.37 2.14 -3.30
CA PHE A 166 -6.58 0.74 -2.97
C PHE A 166 -7.42 0.55 -1.70
N LEU A 167 -7.98 -0.65 -1.56
CA LEU A 167 -8.68 -1.11 -0.37
C LEU A 167 -7.90 -2.29 0.20
N LEU A 168 -7.58 -2.21 1.48
CA LEU A 168 -6.82 -3.21 2.20
C LEU A 168 -7.75 -4.01 3.13
N LYS A 169 -7.64 -5.34 3.07
CA LYS A 169 -8.24 -6.26 4.04
C LYS A 169 -7.16 -7.10 4.68
N PHE A 170 -7.38 -7.45 5.95
CA PHE A 170 -6.60 -8.45 6.65
C PHE A 170 -7.43 -9.72 6.74
N LEU A 171 -6.79 -10.84 6.45
CA LEU A 171 -7.37 -12.17 6.43
C LEU A 171 -6.49 -13.09 7.29
N PRO A 172 -7.05 -14.17 7.86
CA PRO A 172 -6.23 -15.19 8.50
C PRO A 172 -5.25 -15.79 7.49
N LYS A 173 -4.06 -16.20 7.96
CA LYS A 173 -3.21 -17.10 7.18
C LYS A 173 -3.90 -18.45 7.02
N ASP A 174 -3.56 -19.19 5.96
CA ASP A 174 -4.12 -20.53 5.76
C ASP A 174 -3.90 -21.38 7.03
N ASN A 175 -4.92 -22.17 7.41
CA ASN A 175 -4.98 -23.03 8.61
C ASN A 175 -5.45 -22.39 9.94
N PHE A 176 -5.86 -21.12 9.98
CA PHE A 176 -6.47 -20.54 11.17
C PHE A 176 -7.99 -20.36 11.01
N SER A 177 -8.77 -21.07 11.83
CA SER A 177 -10.21 -20.82 12.04
C SER A 177 -10.41 -19.63 13.00
N SER A 178 -9.85 -18.49 12.62
CA SER A 178 -9.96 -17.25 13.38
C SER A 178 -10.61 -16.16 12.55
N ASN A 179 -11.52 -15.43 13.17
CA ASN A 179 -11.99 -14.16 12.65
C ASN A 179 -10.87 -13.13 12.80
N VAL A 180 -10.69 -12.30 11.77
CA VAL A 180 -9.69 -11.24 11.74
C VAL A 180 -10.40 -9.91 11.60
N GLU A 181 -10.10 -9.00 12.51
CA GLU A 181 -10.70 -7.67 12.56
C GLU A 181 -9.64 -6.60 12.75
N ILE A 182 -9.93 -5.41 12.24
CA ILE A 182 -9.13 -4.22 12.51
C ILE A 182 -9.52 -3.68 13.87
N LEU A 183 -8.59 -3.70 14.82
CA LEU A 183 -8.80 -3.21 16.18
C LEU A 183 -8.86 -1.67 16.20
N TRP A 184 -7.96 -1.01 15.46
CA TRP A 184 -8.01 0.44 15.26
C TRP A 184 -7.17 0.87 14.06
N VAL A 185 -7.53 2.05 13.52
CA VAL A 185 -6.77 2.74 12.47
C VAL A 185 -6.54 4.19 12.85
N ASP A 186 -5.31 4.64 12.85
CA ASP A 186 -4.97 6.05 13.05
C ASP A 186 -4.60 6.72 11.72
N LYS A 187 -5.27 7.85 11.41
CA LYS A 187 -4.86 8.79 10.37
C LYS A 187 -3.84 9.77 10.96
N GLY A 188 -2.86 10.16 10.17
CA GLY A 188 -1.84 11.12 10.57
C GLY A 188 -0.84 11.35 9.45
N SER A 189 0.36 11.77 9.83
CA SER A 189 1.49 12.00 8.92
C SER A 189 2.80 11.63 9.60
N PHE A 190 3.86 11.50 8.83
CA PHE A 190 5.21 11.40 9.37
C PHE A 190 5.99 12.69 9.09
N ARG A 191 6.82 13.10 10.04
CA ARG A 191 7.86 14.10 9.87
C ARG A 191 9.16 13.50 10.39
N ASP A 192 10.14 13.32 9.51
CA ASP A 192 11.46 12.77 9.84
C ASP A 192 11.39 11.45 10.63
N GLY A 193 10.51 10.54 10.20
CA GLY A 193 10.30 9.24 10.83
C GLY A 193 9.46 9.27 12.10
N VAL A 194 9.08 10.45 12.61
CA VAL A 194 8.23 10.61 13.78
C VAL A 194 6.76 10.69 13.37
N TRP A 195 5.93 9.87 13.99
CA TRP A 195 4.49 9.89 13.78
C TRP A 195 3.86 11.14 14.39
N ILE A 196 3.14 11.90 13.56
CA ILE A 196 2.31 13.02 13.97
C ILE A 196 0.85 12.56 13.92
N PRO A 197 0.22 12.29 15.08
CA PRO A 197 -1.13 11.76 15.13
C PRO A 197 -2.15 12.79 14.62
N GLY A 198 -3.13 12.32 13.87
CA GLY A 198 -4.33 13.07 13.51
C GLY A 198 -5.52 12.57 14.33
N ARG A 199 -6.31 11.67 13.74
CA ARG A 199 -7.49 11.08 14.40
C ARG A 199 -7.57 9.57 14.19
N ARG A 200 -8.23 8.89 15.13
CA ARG A 200 -8.62 7.49 15.01
C ARG A 200 -9.87 7.34 14.14
N LEU A 201 -9.90 6.28 13.34
CA LEU A 201 -11.07 5.84 12.57
C LEU A 201 -11.77 4.71 13.29
N ASN A 202 -13.08 4.63 13.10
CA ASN A 202 -13.90 3.55 13.60
C ASN A 202 -15.17 3.39 12.75
N GLY A 203 -15.95 2.35 13.02
CA GLY A 203 -17.27 2.15 12.41
C GLY A 203 -17.21 2.08 10.89
N ASP A 204 -18.05 2.86 10.22
CA ASP A 204 -18.21 2.94 8.77
C ASP A 204 -16.90 3.26 8.04
N GLU A 205 -16.02 4.09 8.62
CA GLU A 205 -14.72 4.45 8.03
C GLU A 205 -13.74 3.28 7.92
N THR A 206 -14.02 2.18 8.61
CA THR A 206 -13.25 0.92 8.58
C THR A 206 -14.07 -0.25 8.06
N GLY A 207 -15.26 0.02 7.49
CA GLY A 207 -16.21 -1.02 7.12
C GLY A 207 -16.59 -1.90 8.29
N HIS A 208 -16.76 -1.32 9.48
CA HIS A 208 -16.96 -2.04 10.74
C HIS A 208 -15.82 -3.03 11.03
N GLY A 209 -14.57 -2.56 10.97
CA GLY A 209 -13.38 -3.38 11.23
C GLY A 209 -12.96 -4.31 10.09
N SER A 210 -13.60 -4.26 8.93
CA SER A 210 -13.39 -5.20 7.82
C SER A 210 -12.38 -4.76 6.76
N TRP A 211 -12.16 -3.45 6.57
CA TRP A 211 -11.25 -2.94 5.54
C TRP A 211 -10.75 -1.52 5.83
N VAL A 212 -9.69 -1.11 5.16
CA VAL A 212 -9.22 0.29 5.14
C VAL A 212 -9.15 0.77 3.70
N TYR A 213 -9.85 1.87 3.41
CA TYR A 213 -9.86 2.50 2.10
C TYR A 213 -8.83 3.63 2.00
N PHE A 214 -8.01 3.56 0.96
CA PHE A 214 -7.10 4.62 0.54
C PHE A 214 -7.69 5.26 -0.71
N ASP A 215 -8.07 6.53 -0.56
CA ASP A 215 -8.59 7.33 -1.66
C ASP A 215 -7.48 7.68 -2.66
N ASP A 216 -7.80 8.58 -3.57
CA ASP A 216 -7.03 8.86 -4.75
C ASP A 216 -5.87 9.86 -4.54
N LYS A 217 -5.61 10.17 -3.25
CA LYS A 217 -4.50 10.97 -2.76
C LYS A 217 -3.56 10.07 -1.93
N PRO A 218 -2.23 10.27 -2.00
CA PRO A 218 -1.30 9.52 -1.16
C PRO A 218 -1.52 9.86 0.31
N ARG A 219 -1.73 8.83 1.14
CA ARG A 219 -1.96 8.95 2.58
C ARG A 219 -1.25 7.84 3.34
N VAL A 220 -1.04 8.05 4.64
CA VAL A 220 -0.54 7.02 5.57
C VAL A 220 -1.54 6.73 6.69
N ARG A 221 -1.52 5.48 7.16
CA ARG A 221 -2.27 4.97 8.31
C ARG A 221 -1.35 4.11 9.18
N ILE A 222 -1.59 4.13 10.50
CA ILE A 222 -1.15 3.07 11.39
C ILE A 222 -2.36 2.19 11.69
N ILE A 223 -2.23 0.88 11.51
CA ILE A 223 -3.32 -0.09 11.64
C ILE A 223 -2.90 -1.17 12.62
N LYS A 224 -3.75 -1.47 13.61
CA LYS A 224 -3.62 -2.62 14.49
C LYS A 224 -4.72 -3.62 14.17
N VAL A 225 -4.33 -4.88 14.07
CA VAL A 225 -5.20 -5.99 13.70
C VAL A 225 -5.28 -6.94 14.88
N HIS A 226 -6.40 -7.65 15.01
CA HIS A 226 -6.59 -8.66 16.02
C HIS A 226 -7.26 -9.89 15.42
N SER A 227 -6.88 -11.06 15.92
CA SER A 227 -7.52 -12.33 15.60
C SER A 227 -8.21 -12.88 16.83
N HIS A 228 -9.44 -13.35 16.67
CA HIS A 228 -10.17 -14.06 17.73
C HIS A 228 -10.78 -15.36 17.20
N PRO A 229 -11.07 -16.34 18.07
CA PRO A 229 -11.72 -17.58 17.65
C PRO A 229 -13.07 -17.31 16.96
N SER A 230 -13.39 -18.11 15.95
CA SER A 230 -14.76 -18.16 15.42
C SER A 230 -15.69 -18.74 16.48
N THR A 231 -16.70 -17.97 16.88
CA THR A 231 -17.80 -18.42 17.76
C THR A 231 -18.71 -19.42 17.05
#